data_AF-A0A7X3YQU0-F1
#
_entry.id   AF-A0A7X3YQU0-F1
#
_cell.length_a   1.000
_cell.length_b   1.000
_cell.length_c   1.000
_cell.angle_alpha   90.00
_cell.angle_beta   90.00
_cell.angle_gamma   90.00
#
_symmetry.space_group_name_H-M   'P 1'
#
loop_
_entity.id
_entity.type
_entity.pdbx_description
1 polymer ?
#
loop_
_entity_poly.entity_id
_entity_poly.type
_entity_poly.pdbx_seq_one_letter_code
_entity_poly.pdbx_strand_id
1 'polypeptide(L)'
;MKKSTGPRKSTPWTTSSRLEGIPEGRLADFLRRPKIIQRIIKKIKYEARLMIGGKRALRNPLWVVQHVFSYLRIRMAEIKVIRKQGSNAPIKVNLYGHRIWVRPLSPDYAVSVDMFDQEFNQVSQCLPSNFNGLVIDAGGYIGTAAIALHEIYPQAVIVTIEPHPENFSLLEKNISGKSNIIAIKAALVASETKEDGNIVNIYDRGTGPWGFTVEENNEGKTKLLGTVDTVTLPEICNSFSETKIGIVKLDIEGSEKQLFQSNDMNILDNSFIFVELHERIMNGCDKAFKNFSKNRKVIKHKCSENYLVAPRKIPDATIPTVVTLNSCKLTGSGLKRQSKLYPHNQPKNYEAAFDADTLWYDAIQIGDQLQLICPKLNNLIPSIRSAKWWIDERQTRLVRIRFYHRYDVIFLQVSYRQVQRVSVVIGSWRGEANVAQPQPHLFAGLNTVITTQKNNRLDWITDFLLYYIHHHRLQGAILMDNNSTLYSPQNLHEILRQRGGGGGKSRTKTRLLGKNKK
;
A
#
# COMPACT_ATOMS: atom_id res chain seq x y z
N MET A 1 48.97 -41.42 -65.74
CA MET A 1 49.28 -41.87 -64.37
C MET A 1 48.25 -41.27 -63.39
N LYS A 2 47.59 -42.13 -62.61
CA LYS A 2 46.93 -41.94 -61.28
C LYS A 2 46.08 -40.67 -61.06
N LYS A 3 44.74 -40.77 -61.14
CA LYS A 3 43.72 -40.99 -60.06
C LYS A 3 43.50 -39.75 -59.15
N SER A 4 42.53 -38.88 -59.45
CA SER A 4 41.07 -38.94 -59.19
C SER A 4 40.65 -38.56 -57.76
N THR A 5 40.17 -37.32 -57.55
CA THR A 5 39.23 -36.98 -56.47
C THR A 5 38.25 -35.90 -56.93
N GLY A 6 36.97 -36.16 -56.68
CA GLY A 6 35.81 -35.29 -56.88
C GLY A 6 34.56 -36.17 -57.00
N PRO A 7 33.33 -35.67 -56.77
CA PRO A 7 32.88 -34.61 -55.87
C PRO A 7 31.91 -35.15 -54.78
N ARG A 8 31.69 -34.38 -53.71
CA ARG A 8 30.74 -34.73 -52.62
C ARG A 8 29.33 -34.21 -52.92
N LYS A 9 28.31 -35.08 -53.02
CA LYS A 9 26.90 -34.80 -52.66
C LYS A 9 26.12 -36.07 -52.21
N SER A 10 25.20 -35.84 -51.28
CA SER A 10 23.98 -36.59 -50.88
C SER A 10 24.03 -37.74 -49.82
N THR A 11 23.48 -37.41 -48.63
CA THR A 11 22.50 -38.11 -47.74
C THR A 11 22.29 -39.64 -47.84
N PRO A 12 22.08 -40.41 -46.73
CA PRO A 12 20.96 -40.20 -45.79
C PRO A 12 21.21 -40.55 -44.30
N TRP A 13 20.43 -39.95 -43.39
CA TRP A 13 20.36 -40.34 -41.98
C TRP A 13 19.20 -41.32 -41.77
N THR A 14 19.51 -42.59 -41.45
CA THR A 14 18.56 -43.51 -40.80
C THR A 14 19.24 -44.34 -39.71
N THR A 15 18.75 -44.09 -38.49
CA THR A 15 18.40 -45.01 -37.39
C THR A 15 19.43 -45.87 -36.65
N SER A 16 19.40 -45.62 -35.33
CA SER A 16 19.55 -46.54 -34.20
C SER A 16 20.93 -47.13 -33.90
N SER A 17 21.55 -46.60 -32.83
CA SER A 17 22.19 -47.35 -31.73
C SER A 17 23.15 -46.40 -30.98
N ARG A 18 23.37 -46.67 -29.69
CA ARG A 18 24.15 -45.90 -28.69
C ARG A 18 23.37 -44.93 -27.80
N LEU A 19 22.42 -45.51 -27.06
CA LEU A 19 22.33 -45.27 -25.62
C LEU A 19 23.25 -46.28 -24.91
N GLU A 20 24.57 -46.12 -24.98
CA GLU A 20 25.50 -46.93 -24.17
C GLU A 20 26.76 -46.11 -23.86
N GLY A 21 27.06 -45.96 -22.57
CA GLY A 21 28.37 -45.53 -22.09
C GLY A 21 28.51 -44.07 -21.66
N ILE A 22 27.62 -43.54 -20.80
CA ILE A 22 28.07 -42.50 -19.84
C ILE A 22 28.61 -43.27 -18.63
N PRO A 23 29.91 -43.18 -18.31
CA PRO A 23 30.45 -43.89 -17.14
C PRO A 23 29.74 -43.36 -15.88
N GLU A 24 29.20 -44.27 -15.07
CA GLU A 24 28.38 -44.00 -13.87
C GLU A 24 29.05 -43.01 -12.88
N GLY A 25 30.38 -42.90 -12.91
CA GLY A 25 31.15 -41.93 -12.13
C GLY A 25 30.97 -40.46 -12.56
N ARG A 26 30.69 -40.16 -13.83
CA ARG A 26 30.56 -38.76 -14.31
C ARG A 26 29.25 -38.10 -13.88
N LEU A 27 28.16 -38.86 -13.75
CA LEU A 27 26.89 -38.29 -13.29
C LEU A 27 26.93 -37.98 -11.79
N ALA A 28 27.56 -38.86 -11.00
CA ALA A 28 27.79 -38.64 -9.57
C ALA A 28 28.73 -37.45 -9.31
N ASP A 29 29.83 -37.31 -10.06
CA ASP A 29 30.75 -36.17 -9.93
C ASP A 29 30.20 -34.86 -10.51
N PHE A 30 29.32 -34.93 -11.51
CA PHE A 30 28.56 -33.78 -12.00
C PHE A 30 27.55 -33.28 -10.96
N LEU A 31 26.86 -34.20 -10.27
CA LEU A 31 25.94 -33.88 -9.19
C LEU A 31 26.64 -33.43 -7.90
N ARG A 32 27.93 -33.72 -7.70
CA ARG A 32 28.71 -33.23 -6.53
C ARG A 32 29.07 -31.74 -6.57
N ARG A 33 28.79 -31.03 -7.66
CA ARG A 33 29.06 -29.58 -7.74
C ARG A 33 27.99 -28.79 -6.98
N PRO A 34 28.33 -28.05 -5.91
CA PRO A 34 27.34 -27.39 -5.04
C PRO A 34 26.43 -26.40 -5.80
N LYS A 35 26.94 -25.75 -6.86
CA LYS A 35 26.16 -24.84 -7.71
C LYS A 35 25.07 -25.55 -8.54
N ILE A 36 25.28 -26.81 -8.93
CA ILE A 36 24.32 -27.59 -9.73
C ILE A 36 23.20 -28.10 -8.82
N ILE A 37 23.53 -28.66 -7.65
CA ILE A 37 22.55 -29.06 -6.64
C ILE A 37 21.68 -27.85 -6.25
N GLN A 38 22.27 -26.68 -6.00
CA GLN A 38 21.53 -25.46 -5.68
C GLN A 38 20.55 -25.05 -6.79
N ARG A 39 20.94 -25.17 -8.07
CA ARG A 39 20.04 -24.90 -9.21
C ARG A 39 18.88 -25.89 -9.27
N ILE A 40 19.15 -27.18 -9.07
CA ILE A 40 18.12 -28.23 -9.05
C ILE A 40 17.14 -27.98 -7.91
N ILE A 41 17.63 -27.74 -6.69
CA ILE A 41 16.80 -27.42 -5.52
C ILE A 41 15.95 -26.16 -5.80
N LYS A 42 16.53 -25.12 -6.40
CA LYS A 42 15.79 -23.90 -6.75
C LYS A 42 14.67 -24.20 -7.74
N LYS A 43 14.93 -25.04 -8.76
CA LYS A 43 13.94 -25.46 -9.75
C LYS A 43 12.82 -26.29 -9.11
N ILE A 44 13.15 -27.27 -8.26
CA ILE A 44 12.17 -28.09 -7.53
C ILE A 44 11.27 -27.21 -6.65
N LYS A 45 11.86 -26.27 -5.89
CA LYS A 45 11.09 -25.34 -5.05
C LYS A 45 10.16 -24.45 -5.87
N TYR A 46 10.62 -24.00 -7.04
CA TYR A 46 9.82 -23.20 -7.97
C TYR A 46 8.63 -24.00 -8.51
N GLU A 47 8.87 -25.22 -8.99
CA GLU A 47 7.81 -26.11 -9.48
C GLU A 47 6.80 -26.48 -8.40
N ALA A 48 7.27 -26.78 -7.19
CA ALA A 48 6.40 -27.03 -6.05
C ALA A 48 5.50 -25.83 -5.76
N ARG A 49 6.04 -24.61 -5.77
CA ARG A 49 5.28 -23.35 -5.60
C ARG A 49 4.24 -23.17 -6.72
N LEU A 50 4.56 -23.48 -7.96
CA LEU A 50 3.59 -23.42 -9.06
C LEU A 50 2.45 -24.44 -8.86
N MET A 51 2.78 -25.64 -8.36
CA MET A 51 1.85 -26.74 -8.16
C MET A 51 0.91 -26.55 -6.98
N ILE A 52 1.40 -26.05 -5.84
CA ILE A 52 0.60 -25.94 -4.59
C ILE A 52 0.19 -24.49 -4.29
N GLY A 53 0.69 -23.54 -5.07
CA GLY A 53 0.62 -22.12 -4.78
C GLY A 53 1.66 -21.67 -3.76
N GLY A 54 1.67 -20.37 -3.49
CA GLY A 54 2.56 -19.79 -2.49
C GLY A 54 1.95 -19.71 -1.09
N LYS A 55 2.50 -18.84 -0.25
CA LYS A 55 2.13 -18.77 1.19
C LYS A 55 0.66 -18.42 1.40
N ARG A 56 0.06 -17.65 0.49
CA ARG A 56 -1.35 -17.25 0.57
C ARG A 56 -2.26 -18.43 0.22
N ALA A 57 -1.88 -19.29 -0.73
CA ALA A 57 -2.64 -20.47 -1.14
C ALA A 57 -2.76 -21.47 0.02
N LEU A 58 -1.66 -21.69 0.75
CA LEU A 58 -1.61 -22.61 1.90
C LEU A 58 -2.54 -22.24 3.06
N ARG A 59 -3.11 -21.03 3.08
CA ARG A 59 -4.10 -20.60 4.09
C ARG A 59 -5.51 -21.10 3.79
N ASN A 60 -5.75 -21.64 2.59
CA ASN A 60 -7.05 -22.12 2.15
C ASN A 60 -6.89 -23.46 1.39
N PRO A 61 -7.33 -24.59 1.97
CA PRO A 61 -7.22 -25.91 1.33
C PRO A 61 -7.84 -25.96 -0.07
N LEU A 62 -8.94 -25.25 -0.30
CA LEU A 62 -9.58 -25.18 -1.62
C LEU A 62 -8.66 -24.55 -2.67
N TRP A 63 -7.89 -23.52 -2.29
CA TRP A 63 -6.94 -22.88 -3.21
C TRP A 63 -5.79 -23.83 -3.55
N VAL A 64 -5.26 -24.58 -2.58
CA VAL A 64 -4.22 -25.60 -2.87
C VAL A 64 -4.74 -26.63 -3.86
N VAL A 65 -5.97 -27.12 -3.69
CA VAL A 65 -6.61 -28.07 -4.61
C VAL A 65 -6.77 -27.44 -6.00
N GLN A 66 -7.24 -26.19 -6.09
CA GLN A 66 -7.35 -25.45 -7.35
C GLN A 66 -5.99 -25.33 -8.06
N HIS A 67 -4.92 -25.02 -7.33
CA HIS A 67 -3.56 -24.94 -7.87
C HIS A 67 -3.10 -26.28 -8.43
N VAL A 68 -3.28 -27.39 -7.70
CA VAL A 68 -2.86 -28.72 -8.16
C VAL A 68 -3.56 -29.09 -9.47
N PHE A 69 -4.89 -28.92 -9.54
CA PHE A 69 -5.64 -29.21 -10.76
C PHE A 69 -5.24 -28.29 -11.92
N SER A 70 -5.08 -27.00 -11.66
CA SER A 70 -4.66 -26.02 -12.66
C SER A 70 -3.25 -26.29 -13.18
N TYR A 71 -2.33 -26.66 -12.29
CA TYR A 71 -0.96 -27.05 -12.62
C TYR A 71 -0.92 -28.31 -13.50
N LEU A 72 -1.67 -29.35 -13.13
CA LEU A 72 -1.77 -30.56 -13.97
C LEU A 72 -2.38 -30.23 -15.34
N ARG A 73 -3.41 -29.39 -15.37
CA ARG A 73 -4.07 -28.97 -16.61
C ARG A 73 -3.12 -28.21 -17.54
N ILE A 74 -2.33 -27.26 -17.02
CA ILE A 74 -1.35 -26.52 -17.83
C ILE A 74 -0.23 -27.44 -18.32
N ARG A 75 0.32 -28.32 -17.47
CA ARG A 75 1.36 -29.28 -17.88
C ARG A 75 0.88 -30.26 -18.94
N MET A 76 -0.37 -30.74 -18.84
CA MET A 76 -0.95 -31.58 -19.89
C MET A 76 -1.14 -30.82 -21.21
N ALA A 77 -1.56 -29.55 -21.16
CA ALA A 77 -1.68 -28.72 -22.36
C ALA A 77 -0.31 -28.47 -23.00
N GLU A 78 0.72 -28.13 -22.22
CA GLU A 78 2.10 -27.98 -22.70
C GLU A 78 2.60 -29.24 -23.41
N ILE A 79 2.41 -30.42 -22.81
CA ILE A 79 2.80 -31.71 -23.41
C ILE A 79 2.09 -31.92 -24.76
N LYS A 80 0.79 -31.63 -24.84
CA LYS A 80 0.02 -31.76 -26.09
C LYS A 80 0.56 -30.82 -27.17
N VAL A 81 0.90 -29.58 -26.83
CA VAL A 81 1.48 -28.62 -27.78
C VAL A 81 2.85 -29.09 -28.25
N ILE A 82 3.75 -29.50 -27.33
CA ILE A 82 5.09 -30.01 -27.67
C ILE A 82 5.00 -31.24 -28.59
N ARG A 83 4.03 -32.13 -28.35
CA ARG A 83 3.79 -33.32 -29.18
C ARG A 83 3.06 -33.03 -30.49
N LYS A 84 2.76 -31.77 -30.81
CA LYS A 84 1.94 -31.36 -31.96
C LYS A 84 0.55 -32.00 -32.00
N GLN A 85 0.03 -32.36 -30.82
CA GLN A 85 -1.29 -32.97 -30.59
C GLN A 85 -2.31 -31.96 -30.04
N GLY A 86 -1.96 -30.67 -30.01
CA GLY A 86 -2.80 -29.58 -29.53
C GLY A 86 -2.29 -28.23 -30.02
N SER A 87 -3.08 -27.19 -29.80
CA SER A 87 -2.71 -25.81 -30.12
C SER A 87 -2.29 -25.04 -28.87
N ASN A 88 -1.56 -23.94 -29.06
CA ASN A 88 -1.19 -23.02 -27.97
C ASN A 88 -2.36 -22.10 -27.54
N ALA A 89 -3.60 -22.55 -27.73
CA ALA A 89 -4.78 -21.78 -27.43
C ALA A 89 -4.91 -21.53 -25.91
N PRO A 90 -5.39 -20.35 -25.48
CA PRO A 90 -5.59 -20.06 -24.07
C PRO A 90 -6.53 -21.06 -23.41
N ILE A 91 -6.15 -21.54 -22.22
CA ILE A 91 -6.94 -22.43 -21.39
C ILE A 91 -7.34 -21.72 -20.09
N LYS A 92 -8.52 -22.05 -19.57
CA LYS A 92 -8.97 -21.53 -18.27
C LYS A 92 -8.40 -22.37 -17.13
N VAL A 93 -7.87 -21.70 -16.11
CA VAL A 93 -7.35 -22.25 -14.85
C VAL A 93 -7.96 -21.52 -13.65
N ASN A 94 -7.94 -22.17 -12.49
CA ASN A 94 -8.38 -21.59 -11.22
C ASN A 94 -7.16 -21.37 -10.30
N LEU A 95 -6.93 -20.13 -9.87
CA LEU A 95 -5.85 -19.76 -8.95
C LEU A 95 -6.37 -18.76 -7.93
N TYR A 96 -6.14 -19.00 -6.64
CA TYR A 96 -6.56 -18.10 -5.55
C TYR A 96 -8.04 -17.68 -5.60
N GLY A 97 -8.94 -18.57 -6.06
CA GLY A 97 -10.36 -18.26 -6.25
C GLY A 97 -10.72 -17.53 -7.55
N HIS A 98 -9.73 -17.15 -8.36
CA HIS A 98 -9.92 -16.48 -9.65
C HIS A 98 -9.89 -17.48 -10.81
N ARG A 99 -10.81 -17.31 -11.76
CA ARG A 99 -10.80 -18.00 -13.05
C ARG A 99 -10.08 -17.13 -14.07
N ILE A 100 -8.92 -17.58 -14.53
CA ILE A 100 -8.12 -16.84 -15.53
C ILE A 100 -7.79 -17.72 -16.73
N TRP A 101 -7.62 -17.08 -17.87
CA TRP A 101 -7.14 -17.65 -19.12
C TRP A 101 -5.63 -17.45 -19.20
N VAL A 102 -4.92 -18.53 -19.51
CA VAL A 102 -3.46 -18.59 -19.65
C VAL A 102 -3.11 -19.39 -20.90
N ARG A 103 -2.06 -18.99 -21.62
CA ARG A 103 -1.53 -19.74 -22.77
C ARG A 103 -0.61 -20.87 -22.28
N PRO A 104 -0.71 -22.08 -22.86
CA PRO A 104 0.32 -23.09 -22.69
C PRO A 104 1.68 -22.56 -23.16
N LEU A 105 2.79 -23.13 -22.64
CA LEU A 105 4.16 -22.76 -22.99
C LEU A 105 4.48 -21.27 -22.85
N SER A 106 3.82 -20.60 -21.90
CA SER A 106 4.01 -19.18 -21.62
C SER A 106 4.27 -18.93 -20.13
N PRO A 107 4.84 -17.77 -19.78
CA PRO A 107 4.80 -17.21 -18.41
C PRO A 107 3.46 -17.24 -17.70
N ASP A 108 2.36 -17.17 -18.44
CA ASP A 108 1.08 -16.63 -17.98
C ASP A 108 0.69 -17.22 -16.61
N TYR A 109 0.84 -18.55 -16.46
CA TYR A 109 0.57 -19.26 -15.21
C TYR A 109 1.48 -18.84 -14.06
N ALA A 110 2.80 -18.82 -14.27
CA ALA A 110 3.77 -18.49 -13.24
C ALA A 110 3.64 -17.03 -12.77
N VAL A 111 3.49 -16.10 -13.70
CA VAL A 111 3.26 -14.68 -13.41
C VAL A 111 1.97 -14.51 -12.60
N SER A 112 0.90 -15.23 -12.96
CA SER A 112 -0.35 -15.21 -12.20
C SER A 112 -0.18 -15.66 -10.76
N VAL A 113 0.63 -16.70 -10.53
CA VAL A 113 0.92 -17.18 -9.15
C VAL A 113 1.65 -16.11 -8.34
N ASP A 114 2.63 -15.42 -8.94
CA ASP A 114 3.41 -14.41 -8.23
C ASP A 114 2.58 -13.15 -7.89
N MET A 115 1.79 -12.67 -8.85
CA MET A 115 0.88 -11.52 -8.69
C MET A 115 -0.14 -11.75 -7.58
N PHE A 116 -0.75 -12.94 -7.51
CA PHE A 116 -1.76 -13.24 -6.49
C PHE A 116 -1.18 -13.62 -5.13
N ASP A 117 0.08 -14.06 -5.04
CA ASP A 117 0.64 -14.53 -3.76
C ASP A 117 1.31 -13.43 -2.94
N GLN A 118 2.33 -12.76 -3.48
CA GLN A 118 3.27 -11.98 -2.68
C GLN A 118 3.65 -10.62 -3.24
N GLU A 119 3.49 -10.41 -4.54
CA GLU A 119 4.02 -9.24 -5.24
C GLU A 119 3.48 -7.91 -4.69
N PHE A 120 2.19 -7.88 -4.38
CA PHE A 120 1.51 -6.69 -3.88
C PHE A 120 1.39 -6.60 -2.35
N ASN A 121 2.10 -7.43 -1.58
CA ASN A 121 2.03 -7.41 -0.10
C ASN A 121 2.43 -6.06 0.52
N GLN A 122 3.34 -5.33 -0.11
CA GLN A 122 3.73 -3.99 0.34
C GLN A 122 2.71 -2.94 -0.13
N VAL A 123 2.19 -3.12 -1.35
CA VAL A 123 1.18 -2.25 -1.94
C VAL A 123 -0.10 -2.29 -1.11
N SER A 124 -0.54 -3.46 -0.62
CA SER A 124 -1.73 -3.59 0.24
C SER A 124 -1.65 -2.84 1.56
N GLN A 125 -0.47 -2.31 1.94
CA GLN A 125 -0.25 -1.52 3.15
C GLN A 125 -0.16 -0.01 2.87
N CYS A 126 -0.20 0.41 1.60
CA CYS A 126 -0.07 1.80 1.19
C CYS A 126 -1.34 2.61 1.46
N LEU A 127 -2.49 2.03 1.17
CA LEU A 127 -3.82 2.65 1.26
C LEU A 127 -4.79 1.73 2.00
N PRO A 128 -5.87 2.26 2.61
CA PRO A 128 -6.89 1.42 3.24
C PRO A 128 -7.67 0.61 2.20
N SER A 129 -8.22 -0.55 2.59
CA SER A 129 -8.95 -1.44 1.67
C SER A 129 -10.22 -0.84 1.09
N ASN A 130 -10.82 0.15 1.75
CA ASN A 130 -11.97 0.91 1.24
C ASN A 130 -11.57 2.15 0.42
N PHE A 131 -10.32 2.22 -0.06
CA PHE A 131 -9.91 3.27 -0.97
C PHE A 131 -10.77 3.24 -2.24
N ASN A 132 -11.38 4.39 -2.57
CA ASN A 132 -12.33 4.57 -3.67
C ASN A 132 -11.82 5.56 -4.73
N GLY A 133 -10.51 5.66 -4.89
CA GLY A 133 -9.87 6.51 -5.89
C GLY A 133 -9.43 5.75 -7.13
N LEU A 134 -8.41 6.28 -7.81
CA LEU A 134 -7.86 5.74 -9.05
C LEU A 134 -6.59 4.92 -8.77
N VAL A 135 -6.50 3.75 -9.38
CA VAL A 135 -5.30 2.92 -9.45
C VAL A 135 -4.94 2.73 -10.92
N ILE A 136 -3.70 2.99 -11.29
CA ILE A 136 -3.20 2.84 -12.67
C ILE A 136 -2.24 1.65 -12.71
N ASP A 137 -2.43 0.76 -13.66
CA ASP A 137 -1.60 -0.42 -13.92
C ASP A 137 -1.03 -0.33 -15.34
N ALA A 138 0.16 0.26 -15.48
CA ALA A 138 0.86 0.34 -16.75
C ALA A 138 1.74 -0.90 -16.94
N GLY A 139 1.46 -1.68 -17.99
CA GLY A 139 1.97 -3.04 -18.14
C GLY A 139 0.95 -4.09 -17.69
N GLY A 140 -0.27 -3.99 -18.21
CA GLY A 140 -1.40 -4.82 -17.80
C GLY A 140 -1.24 -6.30 -18.15
N TYR A 141 -0.45 -6.62 -19.17
CA TYR A 141 -0.18 -7.97 -19.63
C TYR A 141 -1.45 -8.78 -19.88
N ILE A 142 -1.69 -9.87 -19.15
CA ILE A 142 -2.93 -10.66 -19.22
C ILE A 142 -3.95 -10.28 -18.13
N GLY A 143 -3.78 -9.15 -17.44
CA GLY A 143 -4.71 -8.58 -16.47
C GLY A 143 -4.61 -9.12 -15.04
N THR A 144 -3.62 -9.95 -14.72
CA THR A 144 -3.50 -10.56 -13.38
C THR A 144 -3.14 -9.54 -12.30
N ALA A 145 -2.30 -8.55 -12.63
CA ALA A 145 -2.00 -7.42 -11.74
C ALA A 145 -3.25 -6.59 -11.43
N ALA A 146 -4.02 -6.20 -12.45
CA ALA A 146 -5.29 -5.50 -12.29
C ALA A 146 -6.30 -6.27 -11.41
N ILE A 147 -6.41 -7.59 -11.58
CA ILE A 147 -7.26 -8.45 -10.72
C ILE A 147 -6.76 -8.46 -9.27
N ALA A 148 -5.44 -8.56 -9.06
CA ALA A 148 -4.87 -8.53 -7.71
C ALA A 148 -5.12 -7.19 -7.02
N LEU A 149 -4.95 -6.08 -7.75
CA LEU A 149 -5.23 -4.73 -7.25
C LEU A 149 -6.72 -4.52 -6.96
N HIS A 150 -7.63 -5.10 -7.76
CA HIS A 150 -9.07 -5.09 -7.52
C HIS A 150 -9.44 -5.81 -6.22
N GLU A 151 -8.76 -6.92 -5.91
CA GLU A 151 -9.00 -7.63 -4.64
C GLU A 151 -8.52 -6.82 -3.42
N ILE A 152 -7.41 -6.08 -3.57
CA ILE A 152 -6.85 -5.24 -2.50
C ILE A 152 -7.70 -3.96 -2.31
N TYR A 153 -8.16 -3.35 -3.41
CA TYR A 153 -8.90 -2.08 -3.46
C TYR A 153 -10.22 -2.24 -4.22
N PRO A 154 -11.21 -2.96 -3.67
CA PRO A 154 -12.46 -3.30 -4.37
C PRO A 154 -13.33 -2.10 -4.75
N GLN A 155 -13.15 -0.94 -4.11
CA GLN A 155 -13.90 0.29 -4.40
C GLN A 155 -13.17 1.24 -5.36
N ALA A 156 -11.90 0.98 -5.67
CA ALA A 156 -11.12 1.82 -6.56
C ALA A 156 -11.50 1.55 -8.02
N VAL A 157 -11.37 2.57 -8.86
CA VAL A 157 -11.33 2.40 -10.32
C VAL A 157 -9.91 2.00 -10.70
N ILE A 158 -9.76 0.92 -11.47
CA ILE A 158 -8.47 0.40 -11.92
C ILE A 158 -8.37 0.59 -13.42
N VAL A 159 -7.42 1.40 -13.87
CA VAL A 159 -7.10 1.56 -15.29
C VAL A 159 -5.86 0.72 -15.59
N THR A 160 -6.01 -0.31 -16.42
CA THR A 160 -4.90 -1.19 -16.84
C THR A 160 -4.59 -0.97 -18.32
N ILE A 161 -3.30 -0.83 -18.64
CA ILE A 161 -2.82 -0.39 -19.96
C ILE A 161 -1.94 -1.50 -20.53
N GLU A 162 -2.32 -2.04 -21.70
CA GLU A 162 -1.56 -3.09 -22.37
C GLU A 162 -1.54 -2.84 -23.89
N PRO A 163 -0.35 -2.64 -24.49
CA PRO A 163 -0.26 -2.34 -25.92
C PRO A 163 -0.37 -3.58 -26.81
N HIS A 164 0.09 -4.77 -26.37
CA HIS A 164 0.19 -5.92 -27.26
C HIS A 164 -1.18 -6.56 -27.53
N PRO A 165 -1.61 -6.70 -28.81
CA PRO A 165 -2.96 -7.17 -29.15
C PRO A 165 -3.36 -8.51 -28.54
N GLU A 166 -2.46 -9.51 -28.54
CA GLU A 166 -2.78 -10.82 -27.97
C GLU A 166 -2.86 -10.79 -26.44
N ASN A 167 -2.00 -10.00 -25.79
CA ASN A 167 -2.02 -9.87 -24.33
C ASN A 167 -3.29 -9.14 -23.91
N PHE A 168 -3.62 -8.03 -24.60
CA PHE A 168 -4.84 -7.26 -24.39
C PHE A 168 -6.09 -8.12 -24.56
N SER A 169 -6.16 -8.98 -25.59
CA SER A 169 -7.30 -9.89 -25.77
C SER A 169 -7.45 -10.88 -24.61
N LEU A 170 -6.36 -11.35 -24.01
CA LEU A 170 -6.41 -12.19 -22.80
C LEU A 170 -6.78 -11.38 -21.56
N LEU A 171 -6.26 -10.15 -21.44
CA LEU A 171 -6.58 -9.21 -20.38
C LEU A 171 -8.09 -8.99 -20.32
N GLU A 172 -8.73 -8.62 -21.43
CA GLU A 172 -10.18 -8.41 -21.50
C GLU A 172 -10.97 -9.65 -21.05
N LYS A 173 -10.54 -10.84 -21.49
CA LYS A 173 -11.16 -12.11 -21.07
C LYS A 173 -11.01 -12.37 -19.57
N ASN A 174 -9.90 -11.94 -18.96
CA ASN A 174 -9.59 -12.18 -17.55
C ASN A 174 -10.25 -11.18 -16.61
N ILE A 175 -10.38 -9.92 -17.04
CA ILE A 175 -11.06 -8.88 -16.26
C ILE A 175 -12.58 -8.91 -16.44
N SER A 176 -13.09 -9.66 -17.42
CA SER A 176 -14.54 -9.82 -17.67
C SER A 176 -15.33 -10.07 -16.38
N GLY A 177 -16.37 -9.26 -16.16
CA GLY A 177 -17.21 -9.28 -14.97
C GLY A 177 -16.74 -8.38 -13.81
N LYS A 178 -15.65 -7.63 -13.97
CA LYS A 178 -15.16 -6.64 -12.98
C LYS A 178 -15.43 -5.23 -13.49
N SER A 179 -16.54 -4.63 -13.06
CA SER A 179 -17.05 -3.35 -13.60
C SER A 179 -16.19 -2.13 -13.27
N ASN A 180 -15.32 -2.22 -12.27
CA ASN A 180 -14.39 -1.16 -11.88
C ASN A 180 -12.98 -1.32 -12.46
N ILE A 181 -12.77 -2.25 -13.39
CA ILE A 181 -11.52 -2.36 -14.16
C ILE A 181 -11.78 -1.89 -15.59
N ILE A 182 -10.98 -0.92 -16.04
CA ILE A 182 -11.02 -0.33 -17.37
C ILE A 182 -9.71 -0.70 -18.07
N ALA A 183 -9.81 -1.34 -19.23
CA ALA A 183 -8.66 -1.73 -20.04
C ALA A 183 -8.45 -0.73 -21.19
N ILE A 184 -7.21 -0.28 -21.38
CA ILE A 184 -6.82 0.60 -22.48
C ILE A 184 -5.77 -0.11 -23.34
N LYS A 185 -6.07 -0.30 -24.63
CA LYS A 185 -5.14 -0.89 -25.59
C LYS A 185 -4.22 0.19 -26.16
N ALA A 186 -3.20 0.57 -25.41
CA ALA A 186 -2.26 1.60 -25.81
C ALA A 186 -0.90 1.37 -25.14
N ALA A 187 0.14 2.03 -25.66
CA ALA A 187 1.41 2.19 -24.96
C ALA A 187 1.37 3.45 -24.08
N LEU A 188 1.82 3.35 -22.84
CA LEU A 188 2.01 4.52 -21.98
C LEU A 188 3.31 5.22 -22.38
N VAL A 189 3.22 6.47 -22.84
CA VAL A 189 4.36 7.29 -23.26
C VAL A 189 4.38 8.61 -22.50
N ALA A 190 5.53 9.29 -22.50
CA ALA A 190 5.61 10.66 -22.01
C ALA A 190 4.95 11.61 -23.03
N SER A 191 4.28 12.66 -22.56
CA SER A 191 3.64 13.66 -23.42
C SER A 191 4.63 14.28 -24.41
N GLU A 192 5.87 14.48 -23.99
CA GLU A 192 6.95 15.06 -24.81
C GLU A 192 7.44 14.12 -25.93
N THR A 193 7.16 12.82 -25.83
CA THR A 193 7.55 11.81 -26.84
C THR A 193 6.38 11.41 -27.74
N LYS A 194 5.23 12.06 -27.61
CA LYS A 194 4.05 11.75 -28.41
C LYS A 194 4.25 12.33 -29.82
N GLU A 195 4.41 11.47 -30.81
CA GLU A 195 4.54 11.88 -32.22
C GLU A 195 3.17 12.28 -32.81
N ASP A 196 3.21 13.06 -33.89
CA ASP A 196 2.03 13.43 -34.66
C ASP A 196 1.29 12.16 -35.15
N GLY A 197 0.08 11.95 -34.63
CA GLY A 197 -0.75 10.77 -34.94
C GLY A 197 -1.05 9.84 -33.75
N ASN A 198 -0.49 10.10 -32.56
CA ASN A 198 -0.74 9.30 -31.34
C ASN A 198 -0.39 7.81 -31.47
N ILE A 199 0.51 7.42 -32.37
CA ILE A 199 0.92 6.03 -32.56
C ILE A 199 2.42 5.86 -32.34
N VAL A 200 2.85 4.68 -31.86
CA VAL A 200 4.27 4.31 -31.72
C VAL A 200 4.52 2.90 -32.25
N ASN A 201 5.75 2.65 -32.70
CA ASN A 201 6.21 1.32 -33.06
C ASN A 201 6.37 0.43 -31.82
N ILE A 202 6.01 -0.84 -31.93
CA ILE A 202 6.33 -1.87 -30.93
C ILE A 202 7.33 -2.85 -31.51
N TYR A 203 8.31 -3.20 -30.69
CA TYR A 203 9.33 -4.18 -30.99
C TYR A 203 9.27 -5.39 -30.04
N ASP A 204 9.50 -6.59 -30.58
CA ASP A 204 9.73 -7.82 -29.82
C ASP A 204 11.23 -7.98 -29.55
N ARG A 205 11.61 -8.12 -28.27
CA ARG A 205 13.00 -8.40 -27.85
C ARG A 205 13.39 -9.88 -27.95
N GLY A 206 12.49 -10.75 -28.38
CA GLY A 206 12.71 -12.19 -28.49
C GLY A 206 12.75 -12.90 -27.13
N THR A 207 12.23 -12.26 -26.07
CA THR A 207 12.14 -12.85 -24.73
C THR A 207 10.79 -13.52 -24.46
N GLY A 208 9.90 -13.57 -25.46
CA GLY A 208 8.57 -14.15 -25.36
C GLY A 208 7.49 -13.10 -25.11
N PRO A 209 6.29 -13.48 -24.65
CA PRO A 209 5.12 -12.59 -24.61
C PRO A 209 5.20 -11.40 -23.63
N TRP A 210 6.23 -11.33 -22.77
CA TRP A 210 6.54 -10.17 -21.91
C TRP A 210 7.61 -9.25 -22.54
N GLY A 211 8.09 -9.57 -23.74
CA GLY A 211 9.27 -8.98 -24.35
C GLY A 211 9.06 -7.68 -25.12
N PHE A 212 7.89 -7.04 -25.03
CA PHE A 212 7.51 -5.96 -25.94
C PHE A 212 7.93 -4.60 -25.43
N THR A 213 8.46 -3.76 -26.30
CA THR A 213 8.94 -2.41 -25.97
C THR A 213 8.65 -1.44 -27.12
N VAL A 214 8.50 -0.15 -26.83
CA VAL A 214 8.37 0.89 -27.88
C VAL A 214 9.73 1.40 -28.36
N GLU A 215 10.81 0.89 -27.78
CA GLU A 215 12.17 1.35 -28.00
C GLU A 215 12.91 0.47 -28.99
N GLU A 216 13.50 1.08 -30.01
CA GLU A 216 14.35 0.36 -30.95
C GLU A 216 15.72 0.10 -30.33
N ASN A 217 16.14 -1.17 -30.26
CA ASN A 217 17.50 -1.49 -29.81
C ASN A 217 18.45 -1.53 -31.02
N ASN A 218 19.32 -0.52 -31.12
CA ASN A 218 20.33 -0.38 -32.18
C ASN A 218 21.37 -1.53 -32.22
N GLU A 219 21.40 -2.43 -31.22
CA GLU A 219 22.28 -3.62 -31.21
C GLU A 219 21.70 -4.85 -31.95
N GLY A 220 20.58 -4.71 -32.67
CA GLY A 220 20.17 -5.66 -33.72
C GLY A 220 19.42 -6.92 -33.27
N LYS A 221 18.67 -6.88 -32.16
CA LYS A 221 17.88 -8.02 -31.66
C LYS A 221 16.37 -7.78 -31.52
N THR A 222 15.89 -6.60 -31.89
CA THR A 222 14.48 -6.22 -31.79
C THR A 222 13.78 -6.37 -33.15
N LYS A 223 12.63 -7.04 -33.19
CA LYS A 223 11.81 -7.19 -34.41
C LYS A 223 10.59 -6.28 -34.33
N LEU A 224 10.41 -5.39 -35.31
CA LEU A 224 9.19 -4.57 -35.42
C LEU A 224 7.95 -5.47 -35.56
N LEU A 225 6.97 -5.28 -34.68
CA LEU A 225 5.70 -6.01 -34.68
C LEU A 225 4.56 -5.21 -35.34
N GLY A 226 4.64 -3.88 -35.30
CA GLY A 226 3.62 -2.98 -35.84
C GLY A 226 3.55 -1.68 -35.04
N THR A 227 2.45 -0.95 -35.20
CA THR A 227 2.15 0.28 -34.45
C THR A 227 0.99 0.08 -33.49
N VAL A 228 0.98 0.85 -32.40
CA VAL A 228 -0.15 0.94 -31.47
C VAL A 228 -0.45 2.37 -31.09
N ASP A 229 -1.67 2.59 -30.63
CA ASP A 229 -2.08 3.85 -30.02
C ASP A 229 -1.26 4.13 -28.75
N THR A 230 -1.13 5.42 -28.44
CA THR A 230 -0.44 5.92 -27.25
C THR A 230 -1.40 6.62 -26.31
N VAL A 231 -1.07 6.58 -25.03
CA VAL A 231 -1.74 7.32 -23.98
C VAL A 231 -0.71 7.93 -23.04
N THR A 232 -1.01 9.07 -22.44
CA THR A 232 -0.14 9.71 -21.43
C THR A 232 -0.77 9.65 -20.03
N LEU A 233 0.05 9.81 -18.99
CA LEU A 233 -0.46 9.92 -17.62
C LEU A 233 -1.45 11.09 -17.46
N PRO A 234 -1.18 12.32 -17.96
CA PRO A 234 -2.15 13.41 -17.94
C PRO A 234 -3.49 13.08 -18.60
N GLU A 235 -3.51 12.41 -19.76
CA GLU A 235 -4.74 12.04 -20.46
C GLU A 235 -5.62 11.10 -19.63
N ILE A 236 -5.01 10.09 -19.01
CA ILE A 236 -5.71 9.17 -18.11
C ILE A 236 -6.24 9.96 -16.92
N CYS A 237 -5.39 10.74 -16.25
CA CYS A 237 -5.78 11.45 -15.04
C CYS A 237 -6.87 12.51 -15.31
N ASN A 238 -6.84 13.17 -16.46
CA ASN A 238 -7.87 14.14 -16.87
C ASN A 238 -9.24 13.48 -17.07
N SER A 239 -9.26 12.23 -17.56
CA SER A 239 -10.49 11.43 -17.66
C SER A 239 -11.10 11.08 -16.29
N PHE A 240 -10.33 11.25 -15.21
CA PHE A 240 -10.72 11.00 -13.82
C PHE A 240 -10.39 12.19 -12.90
N SER A 241 -10.48 13.43 -13.40
CA SER A 241 -9.95 14.63 -12.74
C SER A 241 -10.46 14.87 -11.30
N GLU A 242 -11.66 14.41 -10.96
CA GLU A 242 -12.22 14.48 -9.60
C GLU A 242 -11.80 13.32 -8.68
N THR A 243 -11.05 12.36 -9.20
CA THR A 243 -10.68 11.12 -8.50
C THR A 243 -9.24 11.19 -8.00
N LYS A 244 -9.06 10.95 -6.70
CA LYS A 244 -7.72 10.88 -6.12
C LYS A 244 -6.93 9.70 -6.69
N ILE A 245 -5.75 9.97 -7.24
CA ILE A 245 -4.80 8.93 -7.67
C ILE A 245 -4.14 8.33 -6.42
N GLY A 246 -4.28 7.01 -6.26
CA GLY A 246 -3.77 6.28 -5.11
C GLY A 246 -2.42 5.62 -5.40
N ILE A 247 -2.45 4.71 -6.37
CA ILE A 247 -1.31 3.85 -6.73
C ILE A 247 -1.14 3.85 -8.24
N VAL A 248 0.11 3.90 -8.69
CA VAL A 248 0.50 3.68 -10.08
C VAL A 248 1.51 2.54 -10.13
N LYS A 249 1.18 1.45 -10.81
CA LYS A 249 2.15 0.42 -11.20
C LYS A 249 2.77 0.83 -12.54
N LEU A 250 4.10 0.80 -12.61
CA LEU A 250 4.88 1.08 -13.83
C LEU A 250 5.76 -0.11 -14.15
N ASP A 251 5.45 -0.78 -15.25
CA ASP A 251 6.14 -1.98 -15.72
C ASP A 251 5.97 -2.02 -17.24
N ILE A 252 6.71 -1.14 -17.92
CA ILE A 252 6.47 -0.76 -19.33
C ILE A 252 7.70 -1.03 -20.20
N GLU A 253 8.59 -1.88 -19.72
CA GLU A 253 9.62 -2.59 -20.49
C GLU A 253 10.53 -1.65 -21.31
N GLY A 254 10.95 -0.52 -20.74
CA GLY A 254 11.95 0.39 -21.31
C GLY A 254 11.52 1.86 -21.33
N SER A 255 10.22 2.16 -21.44
CA SER A 255 9.71 3.54 -21.52
C SER A 255 9.74 4.30 -20.19
N GLU A 256 10.15 3.64 -19.10
CA GLU A 256 10.20 4.24 -17.76
C GLU A 256 11.16 5.44 -17.73
N LYS A 257 12.26 5.39 -18.49
CA LYS A 257 13.26 6.45 -18.49
C LYS A 257 12.66 7.77 -18.99
N GLN A 258 11.99 7.78 -20.15
CA GLN A 258 11.38 9.00 -20.69
C GLN A 258 10.30 9.53 -19.74
N LEU A 259 9.46 8.65 -19.18
CA LEU A 259 8.48 9.04 -18.19
C LEU A 259 9.14 9.71 -16.98
N PHE A 260 10.18 9.12 -16.38
CA PHE A 260 10.89 9.70 -15.24
C PHE A 260 11.65 11.00 -15.56
N GLN A 261 11.94 11.27 -16.84
CA GLN A 261 12.56 12.53 -17.29
C GLN A 261 11.53 13.61 -17.63
N SER A 262 10.30 13.22 -17.94
CA SER A 262 9.19 14.11 -18.31
C SER A 262 8.54 14.81 -17.11
N ASN A 263 7.79 15.87 -17.40
CA ASN A 263 6.96 16.56 -16.40
C ASN A 263 5.66 15.82 -16.04
N ASP A 264 5.27 14.79 -16.80
CA ASP A 264 4.05 14.01 -16.57
C ASP A 264 4.02 13.40 -15.17
N MET A 265 5.18 12.99 -14.66
CA MET A 265 5.31 12.36 -13.34
C MET A 265 4.97 13.29 -12.17
N ASN A 266 4.92 14.61 -12.39
CA ASN A 266 4.50 15.57 -11.37
C ASN A 266 3.03 15.36 -10.94
N ILE A 267 2.17 14.85 -11.83
CA ILE A 267 0.78 14.50 -11.50
C ILE A 267 0.69 13.40 -10.44
N LEU A 268 1.79 12.64 -10.24
CA LEU A 268 1.92 11.56 -9.28
C LEU A 268 2.62 11.97 -7.97
N ASP A 269 2.76 13.27 -7.69
CA ASP A 269 3.35 13.77 -6.44
C ASP A 269 2.64 13.25 -5.19
N ASN A 270 1.34 12.99 -5.29
CA ASN A 270 0.50 12.56 -4.18
C ASN A 270 0.19 11.05 -4.16
N SER A 271 0.80 10.29 -5.07
CA SER A 271 0.50 8.88 -5.31
C SER A 271 1.65 7.96 -4.88
N PHE A 272 1.32 6.73 -4.51
CA PHE A 272 2.32 5.66 -4.43
C PHE A 272 2.66 5.17 -5.82
N ILE A 273 3.92 4.84 -6.06
CA ILE A 273 4.38 4.28 -7.33
C ILE A 273 5.05 2.94 -7.07
N PHE A 274 4.59 1.89 -7.72
CA PHE A 274 5.18 0.55 -7.68
C PHE A 274 5.81 0.28 -9.05
N VAL A 275 7.14 0.31 -9.15
CA VAL A 275 7.83 0.27 -10.44
C VAL A 275 8.82 -0.88 -10.52
N GLU A 276 8.84 -1.58 -11.65
CA GLU A 276 9.94 -2.45 -12.08
C GLU A 276 10.90 -1.64 -12.98
N LEU A 277 12.20 -1.66 -12.70
CA LEU A 277 13.18 -0.87 -13.46
C LEU A 277 13.96 -1.76 -14.42
N HIS A 278 14.04 -1.31 -15.68
CA HIS A 278 14.60 -2.08 -16.77
C HIS A 278 15.94 -1.52 -17.29
N GLU A 279 16.92 -1.30 -16.42
CA GLU A 279 18.24 -0.75 -16.78
C GLU A 279 18.97 -1.54 -17.89
N ARG A 280 18.72 -2.86 -17.97
CA ARG A 280 19.29 -3.72 -19.01
C ARG A 280 18.66 -3.51 -20.39
N ILE A 281 17.45 -2.98 -20.44
CA ILE A 281 16.76 -2.62 -21.68
C ILE A 281 17.21 -1.24 -22.11
N MET A 282 17.17 -0.28 -21.18
CA MET A 282 17.54 1.10 -21.46
C MET A 282 18.52 1.66 -20.43
N ASN A 283 19.73 1.94 -20.92
CA ASN A 283 20.79 2.52 -20.11
C ASN A 283 20.39 3.91 -19.58
N GLY A 284 20.57 4.13 -18.28
CA GLY A 284 20.26 5.38 -17.58
C GLY A 284 18.85 5.46 -17.01
N CYS A 285 18.04 4.39 -17.07
CA CYS A 285 16.75 4.31 -16.40
C CYS A 285 16.91 4.44 -14.87
N ASP A 286 17.88 3.75 -14.28
CA ASP A 286 18.23 3.85 -12.86
C ASP A 286 18.60 5.28 -12.46
N LYS A 287 19.31 6.00 -13.34
CA LYS A 287 19.70 7.40 -13.11
C LYS A 287 18.48 8.32 -13.17
N ALA A 288 17.61 8.16 -14.18
CA ALA A 288 16.36 8.91 -14.28
C ALA A 288 15.46 8.66 -13.06
N PHE A 289 15.27 7.40 -12.68
CA PHE A 289 14.52 7.01 -11.49
C PHE A 289 15.09 7.59 -10.19
N LYS A 290 16.42 7.55 -10.00
CA LYS A 290 17.08 8.15 -8.83
C LYS A 290 16.87 9.67 -8.77
N ASN A 291 16.90 10.35 -9.92
CA ASN A 291 16.64 11.79 -9.98
C ASN A 291 15.19 12.10 -9.61
N PHE A 292 14.23 11.40 -10.22
CA PHE A 292 12.80 11.52 -9.91
C PHE A 292 12.49 11.25 -8.43
N SER A 293 13.07 10.19 -7.86
CA SER A 293 12.78 9.74 -6.50
C SER A 293 13.65 10.38 -5.41
N LYS A 294 14.57 11.30 -5.75
CA LYS A 294 15.50 11.95 -4.81
C LYS A 294 14.82 12.52 -3.55
N ASN A 295 13.59 13.03 -3.70
CA ASN A 295 12.80 13.64 -2.62
C ASN A 295 11.66 12.74 -2.11
N ARG A 296 11.70 11.44 -2.44
CA ARG A 296 10.67 10.45 -2.09
C ARG A 296 11.28 9.35 -1.24
N LYS A 297 10.48 8.72 -0.39
CA LYS A 297 10.90 7.48 0.28
C LYS A 297 10.77 6.32 -0.72
N VAL A 298 11.88 5.65 -0.99
CA VAL A 298 11.95 4.45 -1.85
C VAL A 298 12.20 3.21 -1.00
N ILE A 299 11.47 2.13 -1.28
CA ILE A 299 11.64 0.82 -0.67
C ILE A 299 11.85 -0.18 -1.80
N LYS A 300 13.02 -0.83 -1.85
CA LYS A 300 13.25 -1.94 -2.77
C LYS A 300 12.57 -3.20 -2.25
N HIS A 301 11.84 -3.90 -3.11
CA HIS A 301 11.26 -5.20 -2.78
C HIS A 301 12.38 -6.23 -2.57
N LYS A 302 12.31 -7.04 -1.50
CA LYS A 302 13.44 -7.92 -1.12
C LYS A 302 13.70 -9.06 -2.10
N CYS A 303 12.73 -9.37 -2.96
CA CYS A 303 12.72 -10.58 -3.78
C CYS A 303 12.46 -10.33 -5.27
N SER A 304 12.32 -9.08 -5.71
CA SER A 304 12.15 -8.71 -7.12
C SER A 304 12.93 -7.44 -7.46
N GLU A 305 12.92 -7.05 -8.73
CA GLU A 305 13.53 -5.80 -9.21
C GLU A 305 12.62 -4.58 -8.94
N ASN A 306 11.50 -4.79 -8.24
CA ASN A 306 10.48 -3.78 -7.98
C ASN A 306 10.86 -2.81 -6.85
N TYR A 307 10.46 -1.56 -7.01
CA TYR A 307 10.58 -0.48 -6.04
C TYR A 307 9.21 0.09 -5.72
N LEU A 308 8.95 0.29 -4.43
CA LEU A 308 7.82 1.06 -3.95
C LEU A 308 8.29 2.47 -3.57
N VAL A 309 7.76 3.47 -4.24
CA VAL A 309 8.01 4.88 -4.02
C VAL A 309 6.81 5.51 -3.34
N ALA A 310 7.06 6.25 -2.25
CA ALA A 310 6.04 7.02 -1.57
C ALA A 310 5.79 8.38 -2.25
N PRO A 311 4.65 9.03 -1.98
CA PRO A 311 4.38 10.41 -2.37
C PRO A 311 5.53 11.39 -2.03
N ARG A 312 5.74 12.41 -2.87
CA ARG A 312 6.79 13.44 -2.77
C ARG A 312 6.41 14.48 -1.72
N LYS A 313 6.66 14.17 -0.45
CA LYS A 313 6.06 14.89 0.69
C LYS A 313 4.54 14.93 0.53
N ILE A 314 3.89 14.17 1.40
CA ILE A 314 2.47 14.22 1.70
C ILE A 314 1.94 15.66 1.44
N PRO A 315 1.02 15.90 0.49
CA PRO A 315 0.15 17.05 0.67
C PRO A 315 -0.51 16.77 2.01
N ASP A 316 -0.48 17.71 2.95
CA ASP A 316 -1.00 17.58 4.31
C ASP A 316 -2.43 17.00 4.34
N ALA A 317 -2.55 15.71 4.10
CA ALA A 317 -3.70 14.88 4.32
C ALA A 317 -3.58 14.48 5.78
N THR A 318 -3.74 15.49 6.62
CA THR A 318 -4.25 15.39 7.99
C THR A 318 -3.79 14.13 8.72
N ILE A 319 -2.49 14.03 8.99
CA ILE A 319 -2.08 13.52 10.28
C ILE A 319 -1.69 14.76 11.06
N PRO A 320 -2.59 15.36 11.87
CA PRO A 320 -2.12 16.19 12.95
C PRO A 320 -1.33 15.23 13.85
N THR A 321 -0.02 15.17 13.68
CA THR A 321 0.84 14.40 14.59
C THR A 321 0.77 14.98 16.00
N VAL A 322 0.25 16.21 16.12
CA VAL A 322 -0.26 16.82 17.34
C VAL A 322 -1.78 16.95 17.21
N VAL A 323 -2.52 16.26 18.05
CA VAL A 323 -3.98 16.43 18.17
C VAL A 323 -4.27 17.30 19.39
N THR A 324 -4.98 18.39 19.14
CA THR A 324 -5.53 19.24 20.18
C THR A 324 -6.85 18.66 20.66
N LEU A 325 -6.99 18.48 21.97
CA LEU A 325 -8.25 18.03 22.56
C LEU A 325 -9.29 19.14 22.49
N ASN A 326 -10.55 18.79 22.22
CA ASN A 326 -11.65 19.75 22.16
C ASN A 326 -12.25 19.96 23.55
N SER A 327 -11.43 20.49 24.45
CA SER A 327 -11.80 20.74 25.84
C SER A 327 -12.68 21.96 26.00
N CYS A 328 -13.55 21.97 27.02
CA CYS A 328 -14.26 23.16 27.47
C CYS A 328 -13.87 23.49 28.91
N LYS A 329 -13.62 24.77 29.18
CA LYS A 329 -13.30 25.33 30.50
C LYS A 329 -14.54 26.05 31.06
N LEU A 330 -14.70 26.03 32.37
CA LEU A 330 -15.72 26.74 33.15
C LEU A 330 -15.37 28.21 33.38
N THR A 331 -14.30 28.72 32.78
CA THR A 331 -13.89 30.12 32.92
C THR A 331 -15.04 31.05 32.57
N GLY A 332 -15.33 32.01 33.44
CA GLY A 332 -16.45 32.95 33.30
C GLY A 332 -17.82 32.43 33.75
N SER A 333 -17.95 31.15 34.13
CA SER A 333 -19.23 30.60 34.62
C SER A 333 -19.54 30.88 36.09
N GLY A 334 -18.53 31.29 36.87
CA GLY A 334 -18.59 31.34 38.34
C GLY A 334 -18.57 29.95 39.01
N LEU A 335 -18.64 28.86 38.24
CA LEU A 335 -18.58 27.48 38.76
C LEU A 335 -17.13 27.00 38.88
N LYS A 336 -16.86 26.26 39.95
CA LYS A 336 -15.62 25.50 40.14
C LYS A 336 -15.94 24.10 40.64
N ARG A 337 -15.20 23.13 40.14
CA ARG A 337 -15.19 21.77 40.70
C ARG A 337 -14.61 21.84 42.11
N GLN A 338 -15.23 21.12 43.03
CA GLN A 338 -14.73 20.87 44.37
C GLN A 338 -14.05 19.51 44.42
N SER A 339 -12.93 19.43 45.14
CA SER A 339 -12.27 18.15 45.42
C SER A 339 -13.10 17.31 46.40
N LYS A 340 -13.05 15.99 46.25
CA LYS A 340 -13.56 15.05 47.26
C LYS A 340 -12.51 14.70 48.32
N LEU A 341 -11.26 15.14 48.14
CA LEU A 341 -10.18 14.89 49.08
C LEU A 341 -10.29 15.87 50.25
N TYR A 342 -10.46 15.34 51.45
CA TYR A 342 -10.53 16.14 52.68
C TYR A 342 -9.25 16.99 52.86
N PRO A 343 -9.35 18.22 53.40
CA PRO A 343 -8.21 19.13 53.54
C PRO A 343 -6.97 18.51 54.19
N HIS A 344 -7.13 17.68 55.22
CA HIS A 344 -6.01 17.02 55.91
C HIS A 344 -5.30 15.94 55.09
N ASN A 345 -5.93 15.44 54.02
CA ASN A 345 -5.34 14.47 53.09
C ASN A 345 -4.76 15.14 51.83
N GLN A 346 -4.84 16.47 51.73
CA GLN A 346 -4.34 17.19 50.56
C GLN A 346 -2.82 17.39 50.69
N PRO A 347 -2.02 16.92 49.70
CA PRO A 347 -0.57 17.15 49.71
C PRO A 347 -0.24 18.65 49.55
N LYS A 348 1.01 19.03 49.87
CA LYS A 348 1.49 20.39 49.61
C LYS A 348 1.23 20.80 48.16
N ASN A 349 0.76 22.04 47.96
CA ASN A 349 0.39 22.62 46.66
C ASN A 349 -0.78 21.94 45.93
N TYR A 350 -1.60 21.15 46.63
CA TYR A 350 -2.75 20.46 46.02
C TYR A 350 -3.72 21.43 45.32
N GLU A 351 -4.14 22.50 45.99
CA GLU A 351 -5.11 23.45 45.44
C GLU A 351 -4.62 24.11 44.14
N ALA A 352 -3.34 24.47 44.08
CA ALA A 352 -2.72 25.05 42.89
C ALA A 352 -2.59 24.04 41.73
N ALA A 353 -2.45 22.75 42.04
CA ALA A 353 -2.36 21.68 41.04
C ALA A 353 -3.73 21.11 40.64
N PHE A 354 -4.79 21.40 41.39
CA PHE A 354 -6.11 20.83 41.17
C PHE A 354 -6.82 21.47 39.98
N ASP A 355 -7.25 20.65 39.03
CA ASP A 355 -8.02 21.07 37.86
C ASP A 355 -9.47 21.39 38.29
N ALA A 356 -9.71 22.63 38.72
CA ALA A 356 -11.00 23.10 39.19
C ALA A 356 -11.94 23.57 38.06
N ASP A 357 -11.40 23.87 36.88
CA ASP A 357 -12.10 24.65 35.85
C ASP A 357 -12.31 23.88 34.54
N THR A 358 -11.68 22.72 34.28
CA THR A 358 -12.01 21.94 33.07
C THR A 358 -13.38 21.29 33.20
N LEU A 359 -14.32 21.57 32.30
CA LEU A 359 -15.62 20.91 32.27
C LEU A 359 -15.54 19.53 31.60
N TRP A 360 -14.97 19.48 30.39
CA TRP A 360 -14.60 18.23 29.71
C TRP A 360 -13.23 18.34 29.04
N TYR A 361 -12.50 17.23 29.01
CA TYR A 361 -11.21 17.09 28.34
C TYR A 361 -11.36 17.02 26.82
N ASP A 362 -12.34 16.28 26.32
CA ASP A 362 -12.58 16.15 24.88
C ASP A 362 -14.04 15.75 24.61
N ALA A 363 -14.50 16.04 23.39
CA ALA A 363 -15.83 15.72 22.89
C ALA A 363 -15.69 14.82 21.66
N ILE A 364 -16.20 13.59 21.72
CA ILE A 364 -15.95 12.57 20.69
C ILE A 364 -17.27 11.95 20.24
N GLN A 365 -17.54 11.98 18.93
CA GLN A 365 -18.69 11.29 18.37
C GLN A 365 -18.36 9.79 18.16
N ILE A 366 -19.20 8.88 18.67
CA ILE A 366 -19.08 7.44 18.45
C ILE A 366 -20.45 6.91 18.04
N GLY A 367 -20.61 6.56 16.76
CA GLY A 367 -21.90 6.14 16.21
C GLY A 367 -22.94 7.26 16.29
N ASP A 368 -24.07 6.96 16.91
CA ASP A 368 -25.19 7.85 17.17
C ASP A 368 -25.09 8.60 18.52
N GLN A 369 -23.95 8.52 19.20
CA GLN A 369 -23.73 9.15 20.50
C GLN A 369 -22.57 10.13 20.47
N LEU A 370 -22.73 11.25 21.16
CA LEU A 370 -21.64 12.17 21.49
C LEU A 370 -21.21 11.95 22.95
N GLN A 371 -19.93 11.66 23.14
CA GLN A 371 -19.34 11.41 24.45
C GLN A 371 -18.43 12.57 24.86
N LEU A 372 -18.73 13.19 26.00
CA LEU A 372 -17.85 14.21 26.60
C LEU A 372 -17.10 13.57 27.76
N ILE A 373 -15.78 13.50 27.64
CA ILE A 373 -14.91 12.89 28.66
C ILE A 373 -14.59 13.95 29.70
N CYS A 374 -15.14 13.82 30.90
CA CYS A 374 -15.04 14.80 31.96
C CYS A 374 -14.07 14.35 33.07
N PRO A 375 -13.33 15.26 33.72
CA PRO A 375 -12.87 14.99 35.08
C PRO A 375 -14.10 14.72 35.97
N LYS A 376 -13.88 14.14 37.15
CA LYS A 376 -14.97 13.85 38.10
C LYS A 376 -15.87 15.07 38.27
N LEU A 377 -17.15 14.94 37.96
CA LEU A 377 -18.09 16.07 37.94
C LEU A 377 -18.39 16.58 39.35
N ASN A 378 -18.36 15.72 40.36
CA ASN A 378 -18.55 16.07 41.77
C ASN A 378 -19.77 16.99 41.99
N ASN A 379 -19.55 18.17 42.56
CA ASN A 379 -20.57 19.19 42.83
C ASN A 379 -21.21 19.79 41.57
N LEU A 380 -20.67 19.54 40.37
CA LEU A 380 -21.21 20.07 39.11
C LEU A 380 -22.38 19.22 38.56
N ILE A 381 -22.64 18.03 39.12
CA ILE A 381 -23.69 17.11 38.62
C ILE A 381 -25.07 17.77 38.54
N PRO A 382 -25.56 18.50 39.57
CA PRO A 382 -26.88 19.14 39.50
C PRO A 382 -26.96 20.14 38.34
N SER A 383 -25.96 21.00 38.18
CA SER A 383 -25.88 21.99 37.10
C SER A 383 -25.86 21.34 35.72
N ILE A 384 -25.18 20.19 35.57
CA ILE A 384 -25.11 19.44 34.31
C ILE A 384 -26.44 18.78 33.96
N ARG A 385 -27.18 18.28 34.96
CA ARG A 385 -28.50 17.70 34.75
C ARG A 385 -29.55 18.72 34.34
N SER A 386 -29.45 19.95 34.85
CA SER A 386 -30.35 21.06 34.48
C SER A 386 -29.89 21.85 33.26
N ALA A 387 -28.71 21.54 32.71
CA ALA A 387 -28.15 22.28 31.58
C ALA A 387 -28.94 22.05 30.29
N LYS A 388 -28.95 23.07 29.44
CA LYS A 388 -29.45 22.96 28.06
C LYS A 388 -28.28 22.64 27.13
N TRP A 389 -28.48 21.72 26.19
CA TRP A 389 -27.43 21.21 25.31
C TRP A 389 -27.78 21.46 23.85
N TRP A 390 -26.77 21.83 23.06
CA TRP A 390 -26.86 21.97 21.62
C TRP A 390 -25.77 21.15 20.95
N ILE A 391 -26.13 20.54 19.82
CA ILE A 391 -25.21 19.94 18.88
C ILE A 391 -25.40 20.69 17.57
N ASP A 392 -24.34 21.34 17.12
CA ASP A 392 -24.38 22.39 16.10
C ASP A 392 -25.48 23.42 16.44
N GLU A 393 -26.53 23.52 15.61
CA GLU A 393 -27.65 24.46 15.79
C GLU A 393 -28.89 23.81 16.45
N ARG A 394 -28.86 22.50 16.71
CA ARG A 394 -30.03 21.75 17.20
C ARG A 394 -29.93 21.48 18.69
N GLN A 395 -31.00 21.79 19.42
CA GLN A 395 -31.09 21.43 20.83
C GLN A 395 -31.17 19.91 20.98
N THR A 396 -30.38 19.35 21.90
CA THR A 396 -30.39 17.92 22.24
C THR A 396 -30.63 17.72 23.73
N ARG A 397 -30.81 16.46 24.14
CA ARG A 397 -30.98 16.07 25.54
C ARG A 397 -29.79 15.26 26.04
N LEU A 398 -29.51 15.42 27.34
CA LEU A 398 -28.67 14.53 28.11
C LEU A 398 -29.30 13.13 28.10
N VAL A 399 -28.58 12.11 27.60
CA VAL A 399 -29.03 10.72 27.62
C VAL A 399 -28.72 10.10 28.98
N ARG A 400 -27.45 10.19 29.39
CA ARG A 400 -26.97 9.64 30.66
C ARG A 400 -25.62 10.23 31.05
N ILE A 401 -25.27 10.05 32.31
CA ILE A 401 -23.91 10.26 32.83
C ILE A 401 -23.41 8.91 33.35
N ARG A 402 -22.23 8.48 32.90
CA ARG A 402 -21.56 7.29 33.42
C ARG A 402 -20.40 7.70 34.31
N PHE A 403 -20.35 7.12 35.51
CA PHE A 403 -19.32 7.41 36.49
C PHE A 403 -18.23 6.33 36.46
N TYR A 404 -16.98 6.75 36.33
CA TYR A 404 -15.81 5.86 36.46
C TYR A 404 -14.97 6.27 37.67
N HIS A 405 -14.01 5.43 38.04
CA HIS A 405 -13.14 5.68 39.18
C HIS A 405 -12.38 7.02 39.06
N ARG A 406 -11.83 7.34 37.88
CA ARG A 406 -10.96 8.53 37.69
C ARG A 406 -11.59 9.67 36.88
N TYR A 407 -12.64 9.39 36.11
CA TYR A 407 -13.29 10.34 35.20
C TYR A 407 -14.78 10.03 35.10
N ASP A 408 -15.54 10.92 34.48
CA ASP A 408 -16.97 10.72 34.19
C ASP A 408 -17.21 10.93 32.69
N VAL A 409 -18.29 10.39 32.15
CA VAL A 409 -18.64 10.57 30.74
C VAL A 409 -20.09 11.01 30.62
N ILE A 410 -20.29 12.12 29.93
CA ILE A 410 -21.61 12.64 29.56
C ILE A 410 -21.96 12.11 28.17
N PHE A 411 -23.15 11.55 28.01
CA PHE A 411 -23.65 11.03 26.73
C PHE A 411 -24.81 11.91 26.23
N LEU A 412 -24.68 12.42 25.02
CA LEU A 412 -25.72 13.16 24.30
C LEU A 412 -26.17 12.36 23.07
N GLN A 413 -27.45 12.48 22.70
CA GLN A 413 -27.98 11.84 21.50
C GLN A 413 -27.60 12.64 20.26
N VAL A 414 -27.14 11.96 19.21
CA VAL A 414 -26.88 12.53 17.88
C VAL A 414 -27.85 11.92 16.88
N SER A 415 -28.37 12.74 15.97
CA SER A 415 -29.36 12.32 14.96
C SER A 415 -28.82 12.29 13.53
N TYR A 416 -27.54 12.57 13.31
CA TYR A 416 -26.92 12.64 11.98
C TYR A 416 -25.42 12.28 11.99
N ARG A 417 -24.89 12.01 10.79
CA ARG A 417 -23.59 11.34 10.61
C ARG A 417 -22.36 12.14 11.03
N GLN A 418 -22.39 13.47 10.99
CA GLN A 418 -21.19 14.29 11.24
C GLN A 418 -21.53 15.52 12.07
N VAL A 419 -21.07 15.53 13.33
CA VAL A 419 -21.18 16.66 14.25
C VAL A 419 -19.94 17.54 14.17
N GLN A 420 -20.12 18.86 14.18
CA GLN A 420 -19.00 19.80 14.20
C GLN A 420 -18.76 20.40 15.59
N ARG A 421 -19.82 20.73 16.33
CA ARG A 421 -19.75 21.47 17.59
C ARG A 421 -20.73 20.94 18.62
N VAL A 422 -20.33 21.07 19.88
CA VAL A 422 -21.19 20.89 21.04
C VAL A 422 -21.17 22.15 21.89
N SER A 423 -22.34 22.54 22.39
CA SER A 423 -22.48 23.65 23.34
C SER A 423 -23.36 23.27 24.51
N VAL A 424 -23.08 23.88 25.66
CA VAL A 424 -23.87 23.75 26.89
C VAL A 424 -24.19 25.14 27.42
N VAL A 425 -25.41 25.34 27.91
CA VAL A 425 -25.80 26.54 28.64
C VAL A 425 -26.16 26.15 30.07
N ILE A 426 -25.49 26.79 31.03
CA ILE A 426 -25.69 26.62 32.47
C ILE A 426 -25.93 28.00 33.06
N GLY A 427 -27.18 28.29 33.46
CA GLY A 427 -27.58 29.65 33.83
C GLY A 427 -27.43 30.61 32.65
N SER A 428 -26.70 31.71 32.85
CA SER A 428 -26.35 32.68 31.80
C SER A 428 -25.05 32.33 31.05
N TRP A 429 -24.30 31.34 31.50
CA TRP A 429 -23.02 30.97 30.91
C TRP A 429 -23.18 29.95 29.77
N ARG A 430 -22.43 30.13 28.68
CA ARG A 430 -22.36 29.20 27.55
C ARG A 430 -20.92 28.69 27.37
N GLY A 431 -20.77 27.38 27.36
CA GLY A 431 -19.53 26.70 26.99
C GLY A 431 -19.67 25.98 25.66
N GLU A 432 -18.62 25.99 24.84
CA GLU A 432 -18.61 25.27 23.56
C GLU A 432 -17.24 24.66 23.25
N ALA A 433 -17.26 23.61 22.43
CA ALA A 433 -16.07 23.00 21.84
C ALA A 433 -16.42 22.34 20.51
N ASN A 434 -15.42 22.17 19.65
CA ASN A 434 -15.57 21.32 18.46
C ASN A 434 -15.71 19.85 18.88
N VAL A 435 -16.13 18.99 17.95
CA VAL A 435 -16.25 17.55 18.19
C VAL A 435 -15.18 16.79 17.40
N ALA A 436 -14.40 15.98 18.09
CA ALA A 436 -13.41 15.10 17.50
C ALA A 436 -14.07 13.96 16.73
N GLN A 437 -13.53 13.66 15.55
CA GLN A 437 -13.86 12.47 14.80
C GLN A 437 -12.96 11.31 15.24
N PRO A 438 -13.54 10.16 15.67
CA PRO A 438 -12.76 9.06 16.21
C PRO A 438 -11.96 8.39 15.09
N GLN A 439 -10.70 8.04 15.38
CA GLN A 439 -9.81 7.32 14.45
C GLN A 439 -9.33 5.99 15.06
N PRO A 440 -10.26 5.05 15.38
CA PRO A 440 -9.92 3.82 16.11
C PRO A 440 -8.99 2.90 15.32
N HIS A 441 -8.99 2.99 13.99
CA HIS A 441 -8.16 2.19 13.10
C HIS A 441 -6.68 2.61 13.09
N LEU A 442 -6.33 3.80 13.60
CA LEU A 442 -5.00 4.38 13.43
C LEU A 442 -3.89 3.51 14.04
N PHE A 443 -4.18 2.89 15.19
CA PHE A 443 -3.26 2.05 15.97
C PHE A 443 -3.70 0.58 16.05
N ALA A 444 -4.75 0.19 15.32
CA ALA A 444 -5.28 -1.17 15.36
C ALA A 444 -4.21 -2.19 14.92
N GLY A 445 -3.98 -3.21 15.75
CA GLY A 445 -3.01 -4.28 15.48
C GLY A 445 -1.54 -3.87 15.61
N LEU A 446 -1.24 -2.65 16.06
CA LEU A 446 0.14 -2.19 16.27
C LEU A 446 0.58 -2.39 17.72
N ASN A 447 1.81 -2.85 17.92
CA ASN A 447 2.47 -2.76 19.21
C ASN A 447 2.69 -1.30 19.59
N THR A 448 1.84 -0.77 20.46
CA THR A 448 1.70 0.68 20.71
C THR A 448 1.98 1.02 22.17
N VAL A 449 2.82 2.02 22.41
CA VAL A 449 3.05 2.58 23.76
C VAL A 449 2.15 3.79 23.96
N ILE A 450 1.61 3.94 25.17
CA ILE A 450 0.92 5.15 25.60
C ILE A 450 1.68 5.69 26.80
N THR A 451 2.11 6.95 26.75
CA THR A 451 2.85 7.56 27.85
C THR A 451 2.48 9.03 28.01
N THR A 452 2.60 9.54 29.23
CA THR A 452 2.36 10.95 29.56
C THR A 452 3.68 11.62 29.88
N GLN A 453 3.89 12.84 29.40
CA GLN A 453 5.13 13.61 29.55
C GLN A 453 4.82 14.98 30.16
N LYS A 454 5.74 15.50 30.97
CA LYS A 454 5.69 16.89 31.48
C LYS A 454 7.09 17.41 31.69
N ASN A 455 7.54 18.32 30.84
CA ASN A 455 8.87 18.94 30.94
C ASN A 455 10.05 17.94 30.88
N ASN A 456 9.82 16.70 30.43
CA ASN A 456 10.90 15.74 30.15
C ASN A 456 11.78 16.25 29.02
N ARG A 457 13.11 16.07 29.13
CA ARG A 457 14.01 16.45 28.04
C ARG A 457 13.65 15.71 26.75
N LEU A 458 13.64 16.42 25.63
CA LEU A 458 13.17 15.90 24.35
C LEU A 458 14.06 14.77 23.79
N ASP A 459 15.36 14.81 24.09
CA ASP A 459 16.30 13.73 23.78
C ASP A 459 15.98 12.45 24.55
N TRP A 460 15.66 12.55 25.85
CA TRP A 460 15.25 11.39 26.65
C TRP A 460 13.97 10.73 26.12
N ILE A 461 12.98 11.53 25.71
CA ILE A 461 11.76 11.01 25.10
C ILE A 461 12.09 10.24 23.81
N THR A 462 13.04 10.75 23.03
CA THR A 462 13.46 10.11 21.79
C THR A 462 14.21 8.81 22.07
N ASP A 463 15.16 8.80 23.00
CA ASP A 463 15.96 7.64 23.37
C ASP A 463 15.07 6.53 23.96
N PHE A 464 14.09 6.90 24.78
CA PHE A 464 13.04 6.00 25.27
C PHE A 464 12.31 5.30 24.11
N LEU A 465 11.86 6.04 23.10
CA LEU A 465 11.16 5.45 21.96
C LEU A 465 12.09 4.56 21.12
N LEU A 466 13.34 4.97 20.89
CA LEU A 466 14.33 4.18 20.15
C LEU A 466 14.64 2.86 20.85
N TYR A 467 14.79 2.88 22.18
CA TYR A 467 14.96 1.68 22.98
C TYR A 467 13.79 0.71 22.80
N TYR A 468 12.55 1.20 22.89
CA TYR A 468 11.34 0.38 22.72
C TYR A 468 11.15 -0.13 21.29
N ILE A 469 11.55 0.67 20.30
CA ILE A 469 11.61 0.23 18.91
C ILE A 469 12.55 -0.96 18.77
N HIS A 470 13.76 -0.87 19.33
CA HIS A 470 14.80 -1.86 19.13
C HIS A 470 14.55 -3.15 19.94
N HIS A 471 14.23 -3.02 21.22
CA HIS A 471 14.12 -4.15 22.14
C HIS A 471 12.70 -4.71 22.25
N HIS A 472 11.68 -3.86 22.07
CA HIS A 472 10.29 -4.24 22.25
C HIS A 472 9.49 -4.29 20.95
N ARG A 473 10.11 -4.04 19.79
CA ARG A 473 9.46 -4.02 18.47
C ARG A 473 8.27 -3.06 18.44
N LEU A 474 8.43 -1.87 19.03
CA LEU A 474 7.41 -0.84 19.05
C LEU A 474 7.05 -0.37 17.63
N GLN A 475 5.75 -0.29 17.34
CA GLN A 475 5.17 0.09 16.04
C GLN A 475 4.28 1.33 16.12
N GLY A 476 3.82 1.70 17.31
CA GLY A 476 3.04 2.91 17.58
C GLY A 476 3.41 3.60 18.89
N ALA A 477 3.18 4.91 18.98
CA ALA A 477 3.33 5.69 20.21
C ALA A 477 2.23 6.76 20.32
N ILE A 478 1.59 6.85 21.49
CA ILE A 478 0.69 7.94 21.88
C ILE A 478 1.36 8.66 23.05
N LEU A 479 1.83 9.88 22.81
CA LEU A 479 2.45 10.70 23.87
C LEU A 479 1.47 11.79 24.30
N MET A 480 1.09 11.81 25.56
CA MET A 480 0.20 12.82 26.13
C MET A 480 1.05 13.89 26.81
N ASP A 481 1.05 15.11 26.29
CA ASP A 481 1.70 16.24 26.93
C ASP A 481 0.80 16.79 28.04
N ASN A 482 1.29 16.70 29.28
CA ASN A 482 0.59 17.17 30.47
C ASN A 482 0.95 18.64 30.76
N ASN A 483 0.72 19.49 29.76
CA ASN A 483 0.92 20.94 29.80
C ASN A 483 2.38 21.30 30.13
N SER A 484 3.31 20.84 29.30
CA SER A 484 4.73 21.21 29.41
C SER A 484 4.90 22.72 29.21
N THR A 485 5.83 23.30 29.96
CA THR A 485 6.24 24.70 29.88
C THR A 485 7.57 24.88 29.17
N LEU A 486 8.37 23.81 29.05
CA LEU A 486 9.70 23.86 28.42
C LEU A 486 9.67 23.70 26.89
N TYR A 487 8.59 23.17 26.34
CA TYR A 487 8.42 22.95 24.90
C TYR A 487 6.95 22.86 24.55
N SER A 488 6.63 23.10 23.26
CA SER A 488 5.31 22.83 22.72
C SER A 488 5.20 21.37 22.22
N PRO A 489 3.98 20.82 22.14
CA PRO A 489 3.74 19.55 21.43
C PRO A 489 4.28 19.55 19.99
N GLN A 490 4.32 20.70 19.32
CA GLN A 490 4.92 20.87 18.00
C GLN A 490 6.44 20.69 18.03
N ASN A 491 7.15 21.24 19.02
CA ASN A 491 8.60 21.00 19.14
C ASN A 491 8.91 19.52 19.40
N LEU A 492 8.10 18.85 20.21
CA LEU A 492 8.21 17.40 20.41
C LEU A 492 7.95 16.64 19.11
N HIS A 493 6.96 17.06 18.32
CA HIS A 493 6.68 16.48 17.01
C HIS A 493 7.88 16.59 16.07
N GLU A 494 8.47 17.78 15.97
CA GLU A 494 9.60 18.08 15.08
C GLU A 494 10.83 17.24 15.42
N ILE A 495 11.18 17.11 16.70
CA ILE A 495 12.34 16.32 17.14
C ILE A 495 12.17 14.84 16.83
N LEU A 496 10.97 14.29 17.07
CA LEU A 496 10.67 12.90 16.73
C LEU A 496 10.71 12.66 15.22
N ARG A 497 10.33 13.66 14.42
CA ARG A 497 10.43 13.62 12.95
C ARG A 497 11.88 13.66 12.48
N GLN A 498 12.71 14.50 13.09
CA GLN A 498 14.12 14.68 12.71
C GLN A 498 14.97 13.45 13.08
N ARG A 499 14.85 12.95 14.32
CA ARG A 499 15.67 11.80 14.80
C ARG A 499 15.15 10.44 14.33
N GLY A 500 13.86 10.30 14.01
CA GLY A 500 13.30 9.09 13.38
C GLY A 500 13.72 8.86 11.92
N GLY A 501 14.40 9.83 11.30
CA GLY A 501 14.93 9.74 9.93
C GLY A 501 16.34 9.18 9.81
N GLY A 502 17.09 9.09 10.91
CA GLY A 502 18.49 8.66 10.92
C GLY A 502 18.67 7.29 11.57
N GLY A 503 18.72 6.23 10.76
CA GLY A 503 19.20 4.90 11.18
C GLY A 503 18.11 3.90 11.59
N GLY A 504 17.98 2.81 10.81
CA GLY A 504 17.42 1.54 11.29
C GLY A 504 15.90 1.35 11.31
N LYS A 505 15.32 0.98 10.15
CA LYS A 505 14.23 -0.02 9.95
C LYS A 505 12.95 -0.05 10.83
N SER A 506 12.58 0.93 11.65
CA SER A 506 11.22 0.98 12.25
C SER A 506 10.54 2.33 12.02
N ARG A 507 9.43 2.32 11.27
CA ARG A 507 8.50 3.45 11.20
C ARG A 507 7.47 3.27 12.32
N THR A 508 7.74 3.83 13.49
CA THR A 508 6.74 3.92 14.56
C THR A 508 5.73 5.01 14.20
N LYS A 509 4.43 4.71 14.19
CA LYS A 509 3.39 5.73 14.09
C LYS A 509 3.34 6.49 15.41
N THR A 510 3.60 7.79 15.43
CA THR A 510 3.53 8.61 16.65
C THR A 510 2.33 9.55 16.57
N ARG A 511 1.53 9.64 17.65
CA ARG A 511 0.49 10.67 17.86
C ARG A 511 0.77 11.37 19.18
N LEU A 512 0.83 12.69 19.14
CA LEU A 512 0.97 13.54 20.32
C LEU A 512 -0.41 14.10 20.68
N LEU A 513 -0.80 14.01 21.93
CA LEU A 513 -1.99 14.67 22.47
C LEU A 513 -1.49 15.86 23.29
N GLY A 514 -1.85 17.08 22.89
CA GLY A 514 -1.41 18.29 23.58
C GLY A 514 -2.58 19.23 23.87
N LYS A 515 -2.53 19.94 25.00
CA LYS A 515 -3.37 21.12 25.23
C LYS A 515 -2.66 22.33 24.62
N ASN A 516 -3.27 23.00 23.64
CA ASN A 516 -2.77 24.30 23.20
C ASN A 516 -3.17 25.36 24.24
N LYS A 517 -2.25 26.29 24.55
CA LYS A 517 -2.63 27.58 25.14
C LYS A 517 -3.44 28.35 24.09
N LYS A 518 -4.66 28.75 24.41
CA LYS A 518 -5.29 29.92 23.83
C LYS A 518 -4.99 31.10 24.75
#